data_AF-C3JZ03-F1
#
_entry.id   AF-C3JZ03-F1
#
_cell.length_a   1.000
_cell.length_b   1.000
_cell.length_c   1.000
_cell.angle_alpha   90.00
_cell.angle_beta   90.00
_cell.angle_gamma   90.00
#
_symmetry.space_group_name_H-M   'P 1'
#
loop_
_entity.id
_entity.type
_entity.pdbx_description
1 polymer ?
#
loop_
_entity_poly.entity_id
_entity_poly.type
_entity_poly.pdbx_seq_one_letter_code
_entity_poly.pdbx_strand_id
1 'polypeptide(L)'
;MSLISTTANTQSPNFYAEMGELIANSGHPDFAAHMLHLVDKWVPIHLVDLSEWTLDELRDRVLDIKLLGSAGQKQDLPPPLALNSMDDHPLLREMLGMHDPLLIQLKAKAKSAYPRGTSHQCNLVSRQGNRRCVISFYRPPNHRGFSLPELSFLKCLSDTLLPLMECHAQSLRQAPHPETEAAHTLLEQSQLQREFYKRLSLGDITLSAREQEVCLGLLTGGTVPQMAEKLSVKNSSIETYLKRAAAKLGVSGRHGLAKWMVGA
;
A
#
# COMPACT_ATOMS: atom_id res chain seq x y z
N MET A 1 -5.60 -45.44 3.71
CA MET A 1 -5.44 -45.03 2.29
C MET A 1 -6.38 -43.85 2.07
N SER A 2 -6.03 -42.65 1.62
CA SER A 2 -4.96 -42.25 0.72
C SER A 2 -4.55 -40.80 1.04
N LEU A 3 -3.31 -40.63 1.52
CA LEU A 3 -2.63 -39.32 1.64
C LEU A 3 -1.90 -38.94 0.34
N ILE A 4 -2.07 -39.73 -0.73
CA ILE A 4 -1.29 -39.64 -1.97
C ILE A 4 -2.05 -38.82 -3.04
N SER A 5 -3.37 -38.66 -2.90
CA SER A 5 -4.22 -38.03 -3.91
C SER A 5 -4.08 -36.50 -4.01
N THR A 6 -3.57 -35.82 -2.99
CA THR A 6 -3.38 -34.36 -3.03
C THR A 6 -2.04 -33.97 -3.65
N THR A 7 -0.99 -34.79 -3.47
CA THR A 7 0.34 -34.59 -4.07
C THR A 7 0.46 -35.11 -5.50
N ALA A 8 -0.43 -36.02 -5.93
CA ALA A 8 -0.39 -36.58 -7.28
C ALA A 8 -0.79 -35.57 -8.37
N ASN A 9 -1.53 -34.53 -8.00
CA ASN A 9 -2.21 -33.68 -8.98
C ASN A 9 -1.44 -32.35 -9.23
N THR A 10 -0.47 -32.00 -8.37
CA THR A 10 0.59 -31.00 -8.68
C THR A 10 1.58 -31.49 -9.74
N GLN A 11 1.53 -32.76 -10.13
CA GLN A 11 2.29 -33.33 -11.25
C GLN A 11 1.53 -33.29 -12.58
N SER A 12 0.36 -32.65 -12.64
CA SER A 12 -0.35 -32.43 -13.89
C SER A 12 0.45 -31.46 -14.77
N PRO A 13 0.77 -31.80 -16.03
CA PRO A 13 1.51 -30.90 -16.94
C PRO A 13 0.82 -29.54 -17.11
N ASN A 14 -0.51 -29.49 -16.93
CA ASN A 14 -1.28 -28.24 -16.99
C ASN A 14 -0.97 -27.30 -15.81
N PHE A 15 -0.67 -27.84 -14.63
CA PHE A 15 -0.35 -27.02 -13.45
C PHE A 15 0.95 -26.23 -13.65
N TYR A 16 2.00 -26.88 -14.17
CA TYR A 16 3.26 -26.20 -14.44
C TYR A 16 3.16 -25.20 -15.59
N ALA A 17 2.32 -25.47 -16.59
CA ALA A 17 2.03 -24.51 -17.65
C ALA A 17 1.35 -23.25 -17.12
N GLU A 18 0.31 -23.40 -16.29
CA GLU A 18 -0.40 -22.27 -15.67
C GLU A 18 0.48 -21.51 -14.67
N MET A 19 1.34 -22.22 -13.92
CA MET A 19 2.34 -21.58 -13.08
C MET A 19 3.33 -20.77 -13.92
N GLY A 20 3.78 -21.32 -15.05
CA GLY A 20 4.64 -20.61 -16.01
C GLY A 20 3.99 -19.35 -16.56
N GLU A 21 2.69 -19.42 -16.88
CA GLU A 21 1.91 -18.27 -17.32
C GLU A 21 1.76 -17.20 -16.21
N LEU A 22 1.52 -17.62 -14.96
CA LEU A 22 1.49 -16.72 -13.82
C LEU A 22 2.83 -16.01 -13.60
N ILE A 23 3.94 -16.74 -13.72
CA ILE A 23 5.30 -16.18 -13.62
C ILE A 23 5.56 -15.16 -14.74
N ALA A 24 5.22 -15.52 -15.98
CA ALA A 24 5.43 -14.67 -17.16
C ALA A 24 4.64 -13.35 -17.08
N ASN A 25 3.48 -13.37 -16.40
CA ASN A 25 2.63 -12.20 -16.20
C ASN A 25 2.89 -11.48 -14.86
N SER A 26 3.96 -11.82 -14.14
CA SER A 26 4.37 -11.04 -12.96
C SER A 26 4.63 -9.58 -13.36
N GLY A 27 4.06 -8.65 -12.59
CA GLY A 27 4.11 -7.21 -12.89
C GLY A 27 3.11 -6.69 -13.93
N HIS A 28 2.33 -7.57 -14.58
CA HIS A 28 1.26 -7.18 -15.51
C HIS A 28 -0.09 -7.00 -14.80
N PRO A 29 -1.04 -6.21 -15.35
CA PRO A 29 -2.36 -6.00 -14.76
C PRO A 29 -3.18 -7.28 -14.65
N ASP A 30 -2.95 -8.25 -15.54
CA ASP A 30 -3.67 -9.52 -15.59
C ASP A 30 -3.15 -10.56 -14.58
N PHE A 31 -2.10 -10.25 -13.82
CA PHE A 31 -1.50 -11.15 -12.82
C PHE A 31 -2.53 -11.74 -11.84
N ALA A 32 -3.46 -10.91 -11.34
CA ALA A 32 -4.53 -11.37 -10.45
C ALA A 32 -5.49 -12.35 -11.14
N ALA A 33 -5.75 -12.17 -12.44
CA ALA A 33 -6.64 -13.05 -13.21
C ALA A 33 -6.00 -14.43 -13.45
N HIS A 34 -4.70 -14.47 -13.78
CA HIS A 34 -3.96 -15.73 -13.87
C HIS A 34 -3.89 -16.45 -12.52
N MET A 35 -3.71 -15.71 -11.41
CA MET A 35 -3.70 -16.31 -10.08
C MET A 35 -5.07 -16.90 -9.71
N LEU A 36 -6.16 -16.18 -10.01
CA LEU A 36 -7.52 -16.70 -9.84
C LEU A 36 -7.71 -17.97 -10.66
N HIS A 37 -7.34 -17.96 -11.93
CA HIS A 37 -7.49 -19.11 -12.82
C HIS A 37 -6.75 -20.35 -12.33
N LEU A 38 -5.50 -20.18 -11.86
CA LEU A 38 -4.68 -21.26 -11.31
C LEU A 38 -5.31 -21.85 -10.04
N VAL A 39 -5.74 -21.01 -9.10
CA VAL A 39 -6.20 -21.47 -7.77
C VAL A 39 -7.62 -22.04 -7.82
N ASP A 40 -8.53 -21.45 -8.61
CA ASP A 40 -9.94 -21.84 -8.67
C ASP A 40 -10.16 -23.31 -9.11
N LYS A 41 -9.24 -23.87 -9.92
CA LYS A 41 -9.28 -25.28 -10.33
C LYS A 41 -9.19 -26.27 -9.18
N TRP A 42 -8.59 -25.85 -8.07
CA TRP A 42 -8.27 -26.70 -6.92
C TRP A 42 -9.04 -26.31 -5.68
N VAL A 43 -9.21 -25.02 -5.51
CA VAL A 43 -9.89 -24.41 -4.37
C VAL A 43 -10.91 -23.47 -4.96
N PRO A 44 -12.19 -23.87 -5.07
CA PRO A 44 -13.22 -23.04 -5.68
C PRO A 44 -13.31 -21.67 -5.00
N ILE A 45 -13.01 -20.63 -5.75
CA ILE A 45 -12.96 -19.23 -5.30
C ILE A 45 -13.56 -18.35 -6.38
N HIS A 46 -14.26 -17.30 -5.98
CA HIS A 46 -14.94 -16.40 -6.92
C HIS A 46 -14.14 -15.12 -7.19
N LEU A 47 -13.11 -14.87 -6.39
CA LEU A 47 -12.38 -13.61 -6.39
C LEU A 47 -11.02 -13.76 -5.69
N VAL A 48 -10.01 -13.10 -6.26
CA VAL A 48 -8.69 -12.86 -5.68
C VAL A 48 -8.48 -11.36 -5.57
N ASP A 49 -7.97 -10.92 -4.42
CA ASP A 49 -7.53 -9.54 -4.19
C ASP A 49 -6.08 -9.51 -3.73
N LEU A 50 -5.28 -8.66 -4.36
CA LEU A 50 -3.85 -8.53 -4.14
C LEU A 50 -3.58 -7.16 -3.55
N SER A 51 -3.06 -7.09 -2.34
CA SER A 51 -2.78 -5.81 -1.67
C SER A 51 -1.42 -5.79 -0.99
N GLU A 52 -0.86 -4.59 -0.86
CA GLU A 52 0.34 -4.32 -0.08
C GLU A 52 -0.01 -3.35 1.04
N TRP A 53 0.28 -3.75 2.28
CA TRP A 53 -0.01 -2.98 3.48
C TRP A 53 1.30 -2.44 4.03
N THR A 54 1.36 -1.14 4.28
CA THR A 54 2.49 -0.51 4.98
C THR A 54 2.10 -0.30 6.43
N LEU A 55 2.85 -0.90 7.35
CA LEU A 55 2.56 -0.86 8.79
C LEU A 55 3.53 0.05 9.53
N ASP A 56 3.04 0.69 10.59
CA ASP A 56 3.82 1.39 11.60
C ASP A 56 3.97 0.47 12.81
N GLU A 57 5.00 -0.37 12.82
CA GLU A 57 5.23 -1.37 13.89
C GLU A 57 5.45 -0.73 15.28
N LEU A 58 5.74 0.57 15.36
CA LEU A 58 5.89 1.29 16.64
C LEU A 58 4.56 1.77 17.22
N ARG A 59 3.56 1.97 16.36
CA ARG A 59 2.24 2.52 16.72
C ARG A 59 1.10 1.55 16.43
N ASP A 60 1.44 0.31 16.09
CA ASP A 60 0.51 -0.79 15.81
C ASP A 60 -0.64 -0.43 14.85
N ARG A 61 -0.33 0.32 13.80
CA ARG A 61 -1.35 0.87 12.88
C ARG A 61 -0.99 0.69 11.41
N VAL A 62 -2.01 0.75 10.56
CA VAL A 62 -1.83 0.76 9.11
C VAL A 62 -1.55 2.19 8.64
N LEU A 63 -0.46 2.38 7.89
CA LEU A 63 -0.11 3.66 7.26
C LEU A 63 -0.73 3.80 5.87
N ASP A 64 -0.73 2.70 5.11
CA ASP A 64 -1.20 2.70 3.73
C ASP A 64 -1.60 1.27 3.31
N ILE A 65 -2.60 1.18 2.43
CA ILE A 65 -3.01 -0.06 1.77
C ILE A 65 -3.11 0.21 0.28
N LYS A 66 -2.20 -0.37 -0.49
CA LYS A 66 -2.18 -0.28 -1.94
C LYS A 66 -2.80 -1.54 -2.56
N LEU A 67 -3.84 -1.36 -3.37
CA LEU A 67 -4.34 -2.45 -4.22
C LEU A 67 -3.37 -2.66 -5.39
N LEU A 68 -2.91 -3.89 -5.55
CA LEU A 68 -1.96 -4.30 -6.60
C LEU A 68 -2.67 -5.00 -7.76
N GLY A 69 -3.81 -5.64 -7.51
CA GLY A 69 -4.61 -6.31 -8.52
C GLY A 69 -5.82 -6.98 -7.92
N SER A 70 -6.86 -7.21 -8.72
CA SER A 70 -8.09 -7.84 -8.26
C SER A 70 -8.80 -8.49 -9.44
N ALA A 71 -9.20 -9.74 -9.30
CA ALA A 71 -9.84 -10.51 -10.37
C ALA A 71 -10.98 -11.37 -9.84
N GLY A 72 -12.11 -11.41 -10.55
CA GLY A 72 -13.30 -12.18 -10.20
C GLY A 72 -14.54 -11.31 -9.92
N GLN A 73 -15.58 -11.93 -9.38
CA GLN A 73 -16.87 -11.27 -9.14
C GLN A 73 -16.84 -10.47 -7.82
N LYS A 74 -16.77 -9.14 -7.92
CA LYS A 74 -16.73 -8.22 -6.77
C LYS A 74 -18.10 -7.97 -6.10
N GLN A 75 -19.15 -8.67 -6.52
CA GLN A 75 -20.53 -8.39 -6.12
C GLN A 75 -20.78 -8.59 -4.61
N ASP A 76 -19.92 -9.35 -3.92
CA ASP A 76 -19.99 -9.64 -2.49
C ASP A 76 -18.79 -9.09 -1.69
N LEU A 77 -17.99 -8.17 -2.26
CA LEU A 77 -16.92 -7.50 -1.54
C LEU A 77 -17.47 -6.35 -0.67
N PRO A 78 -16.97 -6.17 0.56
CA PRO A 78 -17.20 -4.93 1.28
C PRO A 78 -16.61 -3.74 0.47
N PRO A 79 -17.22 -2.55 0.54
CA PRO A 79 -16.62 -1.34 0.00
C PRO A 79 -15.23 -1.14 0.64
N PRO A 80 -14.30 -0.43 -0.03
CA PRO A 80 -12.98 -0.13 0.51
C PRO A 80 -13.13 0.43 1.93
N LEU A 81 -12.69 -0.33 2.92
CA LEU A 81 -12.79 0.10 4.31
C LEU A 81 -11.87 1.30 4.49
N ALA A 82 -12.39 2.38 5.09
CA ALA A 82 -11.56 3.52 5.46
C ALA A 82 -10.42 3.04 6.37
N LEU A 83 -9.20 3.54 6.15
CA LEU A 83 -7.99 3.14 6.89
C LEU A 83 -8.21 3.15 8.42
N ASN A 84 -8.99 4.10 8.93
CA ASN A 84 -9.30 4.23 10.37
C ASN A 84 -10.13 3.06 10.94
N SER A 85 -10.81 2.28 10.08
CA SER A 85 -11.56 1.07 10.47
C SER A 85 -10.71 -0.21 10.37
N MET A 86 -9.48 -0.09 9.86
CA MET A 86 -8.54 -1.22 9.74
C MET A 86 -7.76 -1.49 11.02
N ASP A 87 -7.64 -0.52 11.92
CA ASP A 87 -6.91 -0.69 13.19
C ASP A 87 -7.54 -1.79 14.08
N ASP A 88 -8.86 -2.03 13.95
CA ASP A 88 -9.58 -3.11 14.64
C ASP A 88 -9.75 -4.38 13.78
N HIS A 89 -9.18 -4.43 12.58
CA HIS A 89 -9.40 -5.54 11.67
C HIS A 89 -8.62 -6.80 12.11
N PRO A 90 -9.24 -7.99 12.14
CA PRO A 90 -8.59 -9.21 12.62
C PRO A 90 -7.32 -9.58 11.85
N LEU A 91 -7.20 -9.20 10.56
CA LEU A 91 -5.95 -9.41 9.80
C LEU A 91 -4.79 -8.58 10.37
N LEU A 92 -5.03 -7.33 10.75
CA LEU A 92 -3.95 -6.45 11.24
C LEU A 92 -3.30 -7.05 12.49
N ARG A 93 -4.11 -7.54 13.42
CA ARG A 93 -3.62 -8.15 14.66
C ARG A 93 -2.67 -9.33 14.41
N GLU A 94 -2.99 -10.18 13.45
CA GLU A 94 -2.12 -11.30 13.04
C GLU A 94 -0.86 -10.81 12.30
N MET A 95 -0.96 -9.70 11.56
CA MET A 95 0.14 -9.13 10.77
C MET A 95 1.17 -8.33 11.57
N LEU A 96 0.77 -7.72 12.69
CA LEU A 96 1.67 -6.92 13.54
C LEU A 96 2.76 -7.77 14.20
N GLY A 97 2.40 -8.96 14.68
CA GLY A 97 3.33 -9.88 15.36
C GLY A 97 4.01 -10.91 14.45
N MET A 98 3.78 -10.85 13.13
CA MET A 98 4.25 -11.91 12.25
C MET A 98 5.76 -11.83 11.97
N HIS A 99 6.42 -12.98 12.06
CA HIS A 99 7.81 -13.17 11.64
C HIS A 99 7.91 -14.04 10.37
N ASP A 100 7.05 -15.05 10.26
CA ASP A 100 6.99 -15.97 9.13
C ASP A 100 5.73 -15.76 8.28
N PRO A 101 5.72 -16.24 7.02
CA PRO A 101 4.53 -16.21 6.18
C PRO A 101 3.32 -16.91 6.80
N LEU A 102 2.20 -16.19 6.89
CA LEU A 102 0.98 -16.67 7.54
C LEU A 102 -0.09 -17.06 6.52
N LEU A 103 -0.87 -18.08 6.88
CA LEU A 103 -2.17 -18.37 6.26
C LEU A 103 -3.25 -18.08 7.31
N ILE A 104 -4.12 -17.11 7.02
CA ILE A 104 -5.15 -16.65 7.94
C ILE A 104 -6.54 -16.90 7.32
N GLN A 105 -7.35 -17.72 7.99
CA GLN A 105 -8.72 -18.02 7.56
C GLN A 105 -9.71 -17.12 8.32
N LEU A 106 -10.54 -16.38 7.59
CA LEU A 106 -11.68 -15.66 8.15
C LEU A 106 -12.99 -16.27 7.63
N LYS A 107 -13.84 -16.72 8.55
CA LYS A 107 -15.12 -17.33 8.17
C LYS A 107 -16.17 -16.24 7.89
N ALA A 108 -17.06 -16.53 6.95
CA ALA A 108 -18.22 -15.71 6.66
C ALA A 108 -19.03 -15.42 7.94
N LYS A 109 -19.42 -14.16 8.12
CA LYS A 109 -20.30 -13.73 9.21
C LYS A 109 -21.65 -13.36 8.64
N ALA A 110 -22.70 -14.05 9.09
CA ALA A 110 -24.09 -13.80 8.70
C ALA A 110 -24.64 -12.46 9.26
N LYS A 111 -24.15 -12.03 10.43
CA LYS A 111 -24.47 -10.71 11.03
C LYS A 111 -23.31 -9.76 10.79
N SER A 112 -23.32 -9.10 9.64
CA SER A 112 -22.42 -7.99 9.34
C SER A 112 -23.27 -6.78 8.93
N ALA A 113 -22.67 -5.59 8.88
CA ALA A 113 -23.34 -4.39 8.37
C ALA A 113 -23.76 -4.52 6.89
N TYR A 114 -23.42 -5.63 6.22
CA TYR A 114 -23.71 -5.91 4.83
C TYR A 114 -24.96 -6.79 4.67
N PRO A 115 -25.91 -6.42 3.78
CA PRO A 115 -27.17 -7.13 3.60
C PRO A 115 -27.05 -8.57 3.09
N ARG A 116 -25.86 -9.01 2.63
CA ARG A 116 -25.60 -10.39 2.16
C ARG A 116 -24.62 -11.19 3.04
N GLY A 117 -24.16 -10.63 4.16
CA GLY A 117 -23.09 -11.22 4.97
C GLY A 117 -21.68 -11.00 4.37
N THR A 118 -20.64 -11.49 5.04
CA THR A 118 -19.26 -11.44 4.51
C THR A 118 -18.89 -12.76 3.83
N SER A 119 -18.15 -12.72 2.72
CA SER A 119 -17.57 -13.91 2.10
C SER A 119 -16.60 -14.65 3.04
N HIS A 120 -16.41 -15.95 2.82
CA HIS A 120 -15.31 -16.71 3.41
C HIS A 120 -13.99 -16.22 2.80
N GLN A 121 -12.97 -16.01 3.64
CA GLN A 121 -11.66 -15.52 3.20
C GLN A 121 -10.54 -16.46 3.64
N CYS A 122 -9.56 -16.64 2.76
CA CYS A 122 -8.28 -17.24 3.08
C CYS A 122 -7.19 -16.27 2.62
N ASN A 123 -6.39 -15.77 3.55
CA ASN A 123 -5.39 -14.75 3.30
C ASN A 123 -4.01 -15.35 3.45
N LEU A 124 -3.18 -15.25 2.42
CA LEU A 124 -1.75 -15.54 2.49
C LEU A 124 -1.02 -14.22 2.70
N VAL A 125 -0.16 -14.17 3.70
CA VAL A 125 0.57 -12.95 4.05
C VAL A 125 2.06 -13.23 4.10
N SER A 126 2.86 -12.40 3.44
CA SER A 126 4.31 -12.34 3.62
C SER A 126 4.75 -11.01 4.21
N ARG A 127 5.99 -10.98 4.71
CA ARG A 127 6.60 -9.81 5.35
C ARG A 127 7.87 -9.42 4.60
N GLN A 128 7.94 -8.14 4.21
CA GLN A 128 9.13 -7.50 3.67
C GLN A 128 9.37 -6.18 4.40
N GLY A 129 10.24 -6.19 5.43
CA GLY A 129 10.45 -5.04 6.29
C GLY A 129 9.16 -4.60 7.01
N ASN A 130 8.76 -3.34 6.80
CA ASN A 130 7.49 -2.79 7.32
C ASN A 130 6.29 -2.99 6.38
N ARG A 131 6.49 -3.65 5.23
CA ARG A 131 5.43 -3.97 4.27
C ARG A 131 4.94 -5.39 4.48
N ARG A 132 3.67 -5.61 4.17
CA ARG A 132 3.04 -6.92 4.13
C ARG A 132 2.34 -7.11 2.80
N CYS A 133 2.72 -8.14 2.05
CA CYS A 133 2.00 -8.52 0.84
C CYS A 133 0.89 -9.50 1.24
N VAL A 134 -0.34 -9.19 0.84
CA VAL A 134 -1.54 -9.95 1.20
C VAL A 134 -2.22 -10.43 -0.08
N ILE A 135 -2.38 -11.75 -0.19
CA ILE A 135 -3.19 -12.40 -1.21
C ILE A 135 -4.47 -12.89 -0.54
N SER A 136 -5.60 -12.31 -0.92
CA SER A 136 -6.90 -12.60 -0.32
C SER A 136 -7.75 -13.42 -1.29
N PHE A 137 -8.03 -14.67 -0.93
CA PHE A 137 -8.93 -15.55 -1.67
C PHE A 137 -10.33 -15.50 -1.06
N TYR A 138 -11.34 -15.27 -1.90
CA TYR A 138 -12.72 -15.17 -1.44
C TYR A 138 -13.57 -16.32 -1.98
N ARG A 139 -14.45 -16.82 -1.12
CA ARG A 139 -15.49 -17.79 -1.45
C ARG A 139 -16.86 -17.27 -0.98
N PRO A 140 -17.93 -17.43 -1.79
CA PRO A 140 -19.24 -16.88 -1.45
C PRO A 140 -19.76 -17.41 -0.10
N PRO A 141 -20.59 -16.65 0.64
CA PRO A 141 -21.08 -17.05 1.96
C PRO A 141 -22.05 -18.23 1.94
N ASN A 142 -22.65 -18.54 0.78
CA ASN A 142 -23.54 -19.69 0.59
C ASN A 142 -22.76 -21.02 0.38
N HIS A 143 -21.45 -20.97 0.15
CA HIS A 143 -20.61 -22.14 0.02
C HIS A 143 -20.01 -22.54 1.37
N ARG A 144 -19.59 -23.80 1.49
CA ARG A 144 -18.79 -24.23 2.65
C ARG A 144 -17.46 -23.48 2.67
N GLY A 145 -17.07 -22.97 3.84
CA GLY A 145 -15.73 -22.40 4.05
C GLY A 145 -14.61 -23.39 3.70
N PHE A 146 -13.39 -22.87 3.55
CA PHE A 146 -12.21 -23.65 3.16
C PHE A 146 -11.98 -24.85 4.09
N SER A 147 -11.89 -26.03 3.49
CA SER A 147 -11.62 -27.31 4.12
C SER A 147 -10.14 -27.50 4.40
N LEU A 148 -9.79 -28.40 5.32
CA LEU A 148 -8.40 -28.64 5.70
C LEU A 148 -7.48 -29.04 4.52
N PRO A 149 -7.90 -29.90 3.56
CA PRO A 149 -7.08 -30.20 2.38
C PRO A 149 -6.84 -28.98 1.49
N GLU A 150 -7.86 -28.12 1.30
CA GLU A 150 -7.72 -26.88 0.53
C GLU A 150 -6.76 -25.90 1.22
N LEU A 151 -6.86 -25.76 2.54
CA LEU A 151 -5.95 -24.92 3.33
C LEU A 151 -4.51 -25.46 3.28
N SER A 152 -4.33 -26.78 3.36
CA SER A 152 -3.02 -27.42 3.21
C SER A 152 -2.43 -27.16 1.83
N PHE A 153 -3.24 -27.27 0.78
CA PHE A 153 -2.82 -26.96 -0.59
C PHE A 153 -2.40 -25.49 -0.72
N LEU A 154 -3.24 -24.55 -0.25
CA LEU A 154 -2.90 -23.13 -0.27
C LEU A 154 -1.65 -22.82 0.55
N LYS A 155 -1.43 -23.50 1.67
CA LYS A 155 -0.21 -23.35 2.47
C LYS A 155 1.03 -23.84 1.71
N CYS A 156 0.97 -25.00 1.06
CA CYS A 156 2.07 -25.47 0.20
C CYS A 156 2.31 -24.52 -0.98
N LEU A 157 1.25 -24.02 -1.60
CA LEU A 157 1.33 -23.11 -2.73
C LEU A 157 1.82 -21.71 -2.33
N SER A 158 1.69 -21.33 -1.06
CA SER A 158 2.12 -20.03 -0.54
C SER A 158 3.62 -19.78 -0.71
N ASP A 159 4.44 -20.83 -0.64
CA ASP A 159 5.90 -20.74 -0.85
C ASP A 159 6.26 -20.31 -2.27
N THR A 160 5.34 -20.46 -3.23
CA THR A 160 5.50 -19.98 -4.62
C THR A 160 4.76 -18.67 -4.86
N LEU A 161 3.50 -18.56 -4.42
CA LEU A 161 2.67 -17.38 -4.70
C LEU A 161 3.16 -16.12 -4.00
N LEU A 162 3.67 -16.23 -2.77
CA LEU A 162 4.11 -15.06 -2.01
C LEU A 162 5.36 -14.40 -2.63
N PRO A 163 6.41 -15.15 -3.01
CA PRO A 163 7.52 -14.57 -3.77
C PRO A 163 7.07 -13.93 -5.09
N LEU A 164 6.15 -14.56 -5.84
CA LEU A 164 5.63 -13.97 -7.08
C LEU A 164 4.85 -12.69 -6.84
N MET A 165 4.06 -12.64 -5.77
CA MET A 165 3.35 -11.44 -5.34
C MET A 165 4.32 -10.32 -4.94
N GLU A 166 5.42 -10.64 -4.24
CA GLU A 166 6.47 -9.67 -3.90
C GLU A 166 7.19 -9.13 -5.15
N CYS A 167 7.51 -10.01 -6.11
CA CYS A 167 8.06 -9.61 -7.40
C CYS A 167 7.09 -8.70 -8.17
N HIS A 168 5.81 -9.06 -8.25
CA HIS A 168 4.77 -8.25 -8.88
C HIS A 168 4.64 -6.87 -8.21
N ALA A 169 4.61 -6.82 -6.88
CA ALA A 169 4.58 -5.57 -6.12
C ALA A 169 5.80 -4.70 -6.43
N GLN A 170 7.00 -5.29 -6.47
CA GLN A 170 8.24 -4.58 -6.82
C GLN A 170 8.20 -4.03 -8.25
N SER A 171 7.77 -4.84 -9.23
CA SER A 171 7.62 -4.39 -10.62
C SER A 171 6.63 -3.23 -10.74
N LEU A 172 5.51 -3.28 -10.04
CA LEU A 172 4.53 -2.17 -10.03
C LEU A 172 5.06 -0.90 -9.36
N ARG A 173 6.01 -1.00 -8.42
CA ARG A 173 6.70 0.17 -7.84
C ARG A 173 7.71 0.78 -8.82
N GLN A 174 8.31 -0.04 -9.67
CA GLN A 174 9.33 0.37 -10.65
C GLN A 174 8.75 0.81 -11.99
N ALA A 175 7.49 0.45 -12.28
CA ALA A 175 6.78 0.91 -13.47
C ALA A 175 6.67 2.46 -13.44
N PRO A 176 7.07 3.17 -14.51
CA PRO A 176 6.89 4.61 -14.59
C PRO A 176 5.40 4.90 -14.74
N HIS A 177 4.74 5.31 -13.66
CA HIS A 177 3.39 5.86 -13.72
C HIS A 177 3.46 7.38 -13.92
N PRO A 178 2.68 7.96 -14.86
CA PRO A 178 2.60 9.41 -15.02
C PRO A 178 1.91 10.11 -13.83
N GLU A 179 1.28 9.37 -12.91
CA GLU A 179 0.69 9.89 -11.67
C GLU A 179 1.68 9.99 -10.49
N THR A 180 2.88 9.42 -10.67
CA THR A 180 3.99 9.46 -9.71
C THR A 180 4.45 10.89 -9.44
N GLU A 181 4.32 11.83 -10.37
CA GLU A 181 4.66 13.23 -10.09
C GLU A 181 3.79 13.85 -8.99
N ALA A 182 2.50 13.53 -8.89
CA ALA A 182 1.62 14.11 -7.88
C ALA A 182 1.73 13.41 -6.51
N ALA A 183 1.80 12.07 -6.48
CA ALA A 183 1.91 11.34 -5.22
C ALA A 183 3.33 11.38 -4.62
N HIS A 184 4.38 11.35 -5.46
CA HIS A 184 5.75 11.56 -4.97
C HIS A 184 5.96 13.01 -4.57
N THR A 185 5.43 14.01 -5.29
CA THR A 185 5.50 15.39 -4.78
C THR A 185 4.74 15.55 -3.48
N LEU A 186 3.58 14.91 -3.26
CA LEU A 186 2.90 15.00 -1.96
C LEU A 186 3.67 14.32 -0.82
N LEU A 187 4.27 13.15 -1.07
CA LEU A 187 5.05 12.43 -0.07
C LEU A 187 6.38 13.13 0.23
N GLU A 188 7.08 13.62 -0.80
CA GLU A 188 8.27 14.47 -0.68
C GLU A 188 7.94 15.83 -0.06
N GLN A 189 6.81 16.46 -0.40
CA GLN A 189 6.32 17.69 0.25
C GLN A 189 6.07 17.45 1.74
N SER A 190 5.49 16.30 2.11
CA SER A 190 5.23 15.96 3.51
C SER A 190 6.52 15.69 4.30
N GLN A 191 7.55 15.12 3.67
CA GLN A 191 8.86 14.92 4.28
C GLN A 191 9.64 16.23 4.40
N LEU A 192 9.65 17.05 3.35
CA LEU A 192 10.28 18.37 3.32
C LEU A 192 9.67 19.30 4.37
N GLN A 193 8.34 19.32 4.50
CA GLN A 193 7.64 20.07 5.55
C GLN A 193 8.07 19.63 6.95
N ARG A 194 8.14 18.32 7.20
CA ARG A 194 8.54 17.78 8.50
C ARG A 194 9.96 18.18 8.88
N GLU A 195 10.89 18.07 7.95
CA GLU A 195 12.29 18.46 8.18
C GLU A 195 12.43 19.98 8.36
N PHE A 196 11.66 20.78 7.62
CA PHE A 196 11.63 22.24 7.78
C PHE A 196 11.18 22.65 9.19
N TYR A 197 10.08 22.07 9.69
CA TYR A 197 9.60 22.35 11.05
C TYR A 197 10.58 21.88 12.13
N LYS A 198 11.20 20.71 11.93
CA LYS A 198 12.21 20.18 12.84
C LYS A 198 13.44 21.11 12.92
N ARG A 199 13.86 21.71 11.81
CA ARG A 199 14.99 22.66 11.80
C ARG A 199 14.65 24.00 12.43
N LEU A 200 13.44 24.48 12.22
CA LEU A 200 12.96 25.68 12.93
C LEU A 200 12.99 25.47 14.45
N SER A 201 12.57 24.31 14.93
CA SER A 201 12.59 24.00 16.37
C SER A 201 14.00 23.79 16.92
N LEU A 202 14.91 23.17 16.15
CA LEU A 202 16.32 23.01 16.56
C LEU A 202 17.08 24.34 16.58
N GLY A 203 16.74 25.28 15.69
CA GLY A 203 17.38 26.60 15.60
C GLY A 203 16.77 27.67 16.50
N ASP A 204 15.69 27.36 17.24
CA ASP A 204 14.87 28.33 17.99
C ASP A 204 14.39 29.53 17.13
N ILE A 205 14.08 29.26 15.85
CA ILE A 205 13.67 30.28 14.87
C ILE A 205 12.15 30.25 14.70
N THR A 206 11.50 31.39 14.91
CA THR A 206 10.03 31.53 14.79
C THR A 206 9.61 32.27 13.52
N LEU A 207 9.06 31.52 12.57
CA LEU A 207 8.41 32.04 11.38
C LEU A 207 6.89 32.09 11.57
N SER A 208 6.25 33.15 11.07
CA SER A 208 4.79 33.22 10.98
C SER A 208 4.24 32.23 9.96
N ALA A 209 2.96 31.87 10.07
CA ALA A 209 2.32 30.93 9.13
C ALA A 209 2.52 31.34 7.65
N ARG A 210 2.40 32.64 7.35
CA ARG A 210 2.63 33.15 5.99
C ARG A 210 4.09 33.07 5.53
N GLU A 211 5.04 33.30 6.44
CA GLU A 211 6.47 33.13 6.13
C GLU A 211 6.81 31.65 5.87
N GLN A 212 6.23 30.74 6.65
CA GLN A 212 6.40 29.29 6.48
C GLN A 212 5.83 28.81 5.14
N GLU A 213 4.58 29.18 4.82
CA GLU A 213 3.92 28.81 3.56
C GLU A 213 4.72 29.24 2.34
N VAL A 214 5.28 30.46 2.38
CA VAL A 214 6.06 31.01 1.28
C VAL A 214 7.45 30.35 1.17
N CYS A 215 8.12 30.05 2.29
CA CYS A 215 9.39 29.33 2.28
C CYS A 215 9.24 27.89 1.74
N LEU A 216 8.23 27.17 2.23
CA LEU A 216 7.92 25.82 1.75
C LEU A 216 7.57 25.83 0.27
N GLY A 217 6.76 26.80 -0.18
CA GLY A 217 6.41 26.97 -1.58
C GLY A 217 7.63 27.18 -2.49
N LEU A 218 8.61 27.99 -2.07
CA LEU A 218 9.86 28.14 -2.81
C LEU A 218 10.72 26.87 -2.84
N LEU A 219 10.79 26.15 -1.72
CA LEU A 219 11.56 24.91 -1.59
C LEU A 219 10.99 23.79 -2.48
N THR A 220 9.67 23.75 -2.68
CA THR A 220 8.98 22.78 -3.55
C THR A 220 8.92 23.22 -5.01
N GLY A 221 9.61 24.29 -5.39
CA GLY A 221 9.72 24.71 -6.79
C GLY A 221 8.86 25.91 -7.20
N GLY A 222 7.95 26.38 -6.35
CA GLY A 222 7.04 27.48 -6.66
C GLY A 222 7.75 28.81 -6.93
N THR A 223 7.10 29.65 -7.72
CA THR A 223 7.55 31.02 -8.04
C THR A 223 6.77 32.07 -7.26
N VAL A 224 7.31 33.29 -7.15
CA VAL A 224 6.64 34.42 -6.48
C VAL A 224 5.22 34.68 -7.03
N PRO A 225 5.00 34.70 -8.36
CA PRO A 225 3.65 34.86 -8.93
C PRO A 225 2.69 33.74 -8.56
N GLN A 226 3.14 32.48 -8.62
CA GLN A 226 2.31 31.33 -8.26
C GLN A 226 1.92 31.34 -6.77
N MET A 227 2.82 31.77 -5.89
CA MET A 227 2.54 31.91 -4.47
C MET A 227 1.60 33.08 -4.18
N ALA A 228 1.72 34.18 -4.93
CA ALA A 228 0.82 35.32 -4.83
C ALA A 228 -0.61 34.92 -5.20
N GLU A 229 -0.78 34.15 -6.28
CA GLU A 229 -2.07 33.61 -6.71
C GLU A 229 -2.63 32.62 -5.67
N LYS A 230 -1.83 31.62 -5.26
CA LYS A 230 -2.24 30.59 -4.29
C LYS A 230 -2.68 31.18 -2.95
N LEU A 231 -2.00 32.22 -2.48
CA LEU A 231 -2.30 32.87 -1.20
C LEU A 231 -3.25 34.06 -1.36
N SER A 232 -3.71 34.36 -2.59
CA SER A 232 -4.59 35.50 -2.91
C SER A 232 -4.05 36.84 -2.42
N VAL A 233 -2.75 37.10 -2.62
CA VAL A 233 -2.06 38.33 -2.24
C VAL A 233 -1.27 38.92 -3.40
N LYS A 234 -0.74 40.14 -3.26
CA LYS A 234 0.13 40.78 -4.26
C LYS A 234 1.54 40.16 -4.24
N ASN A 235 2.23 40.15 -5.38
CA ASN A 235 3.65 39.75 -5.49
C ASN A 235 4.54 40.46 -4.45
N SER A 236 4.30 41.76 -4.22
CA SER A 236 5.02 42.55 -3.22
C SER A 236 4.84 42.04 -1.78
N SER A 237 3.71 41.40 -1.47
CA SER A 237 3.46 40.78 -0.16
C SER A 237 4.28 39.51 0.00
N ILE A 238 4.35 38.68 -1.05
CA ILE A 238 5.18 37.46 -1.08
C ILE A 238 6.67 37.83 -0.91
N GLU A 239 7.16 38.83 -1.64
CA GLU A 239 8.53 39.34 -1.48
C GLU A 239 8.81 39.85 -0.07
N THR A 240 7.82 40.50 0.57
CA THR A 240 7.94 40.97 1.95
C THR A 240 8.05 39.79 2.91
N TYR A 241 7.21 38.75 2.76
CA TYR A 241 7.30 37.53 3.57
C TYR A 241 8.64 36.82 3.39
N LEU A 242 9.14 36.74 2.16
CA LEU A 242 10.46 36.17 1.87
C LEU A 242 11.60 36.96 2.52
N LYS A 243 11.59 38.28 2.41
CA LYS A 243 12.63 39.12 3.05
C LYS A 243 12.65 38.96 4.56
N ARG A 244 11.48 38.88 5.20
CA ARG A 244 11.38 38.68 6.65
C ARG A 244 11.83 37.28 7.07
N ALA A 245 11.42 36.25 6.34
CA ALA A 245 11.86 34.88 6.61
C ALA A 245 13.37 34.71 6.39
N ALA A 246 13.91 35.27 5.30
CA ALA A 246 15.33 35.29 4.99
C ALA A 246 16.16 35.93 6.12
N ALA A 247 15.71 37.07 6.66
CA ALA A 247 16.36 37.73 7.79
C ALA A 247 16.35 36.88 9.07
N LYS A 248 15.26 36.16 9.35
CA LYS A 248 15.13 35.27 10.51
C LYS A 248 15.96 33.99 10.38
N LEU A 249 16.06 33.46 9.16
CA LEU A 249 16.80 32.23 8.86
C LEU A 249 18.30 32.46 8.61
N GLY A 250 18.71 33.72 8.43
CA GLY A 250 20.10 34.07 8.07
C GLY A 250 20.49 33.66 6.64
N VAL A 251 19.51 33.58 5.73
CA VAL A 251 19.72 33.09 4.35
C VAL A 251 19.35 34.13 3.31
N SER A 252 19.93 34.04 2.11
CA SER A 252 19.55 34.88 0.97
C SER A 252 18.97 34.06 -0.18
N GLY A 253 17.73 34.35 -0.55
CA GLY A 253 17.06 33.80 -1.72
C GLY A 253 16.81 32.29 -1.66
N ARG A 254 16.35 31.73 -2.79
CA ARG A 254 15.99 30.32 -2.92
C ARG A 254 17.16 29.37 -2.66
N HIS A 255 18.34 29.71 -3.17
CA HIS A 255 19.53 28.87 -3.01
C HIS A 255 20.03 28.84 -1.56
N GLY A 256 19.97 29.97 -0.85
CA GLY A 256 20.27 30.03 0.57
C GLY A 256 19.29 29.21 1.42
N LEU A 257 18.00 29.28 1.11
CA LEU A 257 16.96 28.50 1.79
C LEU A 257 17.13 26.98 1.57
N ALA A 258 17.48 26.56 0.34
CA ALA A 258 17.78 25.16 0.04
C ALA A 258 19.02 24.66 0.79
N LYS A 259 20.08 25.48 0.86
CA LYS A 259 21.30 25.14 1.63
C LYS A 259 21.02 25.01 3.12
N TRP A 260 20.20 25.91 3.67
CA TRP A 260 19.76 25.85 5.07
C TRP A 260 18.94 24.59 5.39
N MET A 261 18.20 24.06 4.41
CA MET A 261 17.47 22.79 4.55
C MET A 261 18.37 21.55 4.56
N VAL A 262 19.54 21.60 3.92
CA VAL A 262 20.46 20.44 3.85
C VAL A 262 21.42 20.39 5.05
N GLY A 263 21.68 21.52 5.71
CA GLY A 263 22.49 21.56 6.95
C GLY A 263 23.97 21.67 6.67
N ALA A 264 24.32 22.78 6.01
CA ALA A 264 25.69 23.26 5.99
C ALA A 264 26.08 23.83 7.36
#